data_AF-A0A914PIN8-F1
#
_entry.id   AF-A0A914PIN8-F1
#
_cell.length_a   1.000
_cell.length_b   1.000
_cell.length_c   1.000
_cell.angle_alpha   90.00
_cell.angle_beta   90.00
_cell.angle_gamma   90.00
#
_symmetry.space_group_name_H-M   'P 1'
#
loop_
_entity.id
_entity.type
_entity.pdbx_description
1 polymer ?
#
loop_
_entity_poly.entity_id
_entity_poly.type
_entity_poly.pdbx_seq_one_letter_code
_entity_poly.pdbx_strand_id
1 'polypeptide(L)'
;MPRIQHGLALMLWDTFLQQPFQRLYTFLNHHDGRFPHDRDARKDLLVAETDIFEFICCIERLLRCIVLAVVDLDQHPQIHLKYEDFIERFMDYVNLHRSTKVNRVTLAEMAGKHKSINYHLGIHHIHLIVSIKLQYLCSIQMTPKSLFDPIGHRAFFEPFHSHPLIPLARVETHIRNKRQTFLEECIQNVATNNAEASSQHLWQLVLELAEEWQLNVDSLRIKEIVMFYDNGMDLNAEQVSSAVSDRKQLAFELFPVVVNRIRYFLNEDPTLYGIIARKSVATITTLDYIKGFNDSPIPSFEVDPERTRRIIRFINNLLLQAGPSEVTAKLKILRDMEGLNDFIVNLRSMEK
;
A
#
# COMPACT_ATOMS: atom_id res chain seq x y z
N MET A 1 -3.03 5.19 -31.62
CA MET A 1 -1.96 6.10 -32.10
C MET A 1 -1.16 6.61 -30.91
N PRO A 2 -0.14 5.86 -30.45
CA PRO A 2 0.60 6.19 -29.22
C PRO A 2 1.21 7.59 -29.20
N ARG A 3 1.69 8.12 -30.34
CA ARG A 3 2.22 9.50 -30.43
C ARG A 3 1.20 10.59 -30.10
N ILE A 4 -0.03 10.48 -30.61
CA ILE A 4 -1.08 11.47 -30.31
C ILE A 4 -1.50 11.35 -28.86
N GLN A 5 -1.70 10.13 -28.36
CA GLN A 5 -2.07 9.88 -26.97
C GLN A 5 -1.02 10.45 -26.01
N HIS A 6 0.26 10.14 -26.25
CA HIS A 6 1.38 10.66 -25.49
C HIS A 6 1.43 12.19 -25.50
N GLY A 7 1.38 12.81 -26.69
CA GLY A 7 1.45 14.26 -26.84
C GLY A 7 0.26 14.99 -26.20
N LEU A 8 -0.96 14.48 -26.38
CA LEU A 8 -2.15 15.03 -25.72
C LEU A 8 -2.05 14.92 -24.20
N ALA A 9 -1.58 13.78 -23.70
CA ALA A 9 -1.43 13.59 -22.27
C ALA A 9 -0.38 14.55 -21.66
N LEU A 10 0.73 14.80 -22.37
CA LEU A 10 1.70 15.81 -21.97
C LEU A 10 1.13 17.23 -22.00
N MET A 11 0.38 17.59 -23.04
CA MET A 11 -0.29 18.90 -23.08
C MET A 11 -1.24 19.08 -21.90
N LEU A 12 -2.04 18.06 -21.56
CA LEU A 12 -2.95 18.10 -20.41
C LEU A 12 -2.18 18.25 -19.09
N TRP A 13 -1.07 17.52 -18.96
CA TRP A 13 -0.19 17.62 -17.81
C TRP A 13 0.36 19.03 -17.64
N ASP A 14 1.04 19.57 -18.66
CA ASP A 14 1.71 20.87 -18.62
C ASP A 14 0.71 22.02 -18.43
N THR A 15 -0.48 21.90 -19.04
CA THR A 15 -1.48 22.99 -19.02
C THR A 15 -2.31 23.00 -17.74
N PHE A 16 -2.69 21.83 -17.22
CA PHE A 16 -3.74 21.74 -16.20
C PHE A 16 -3.32 21.02 -14.92
N LEU A 17 -2.45 20.01 -14.97
CA LEU A 17 -2.27 19.10 -13.82
C LEU A 17 -0.95 19.29 -13.08
N GLN A 18 0.14 19.65 -13.75
CA GLN A 18 1.47 19.74 -13.11
C GLN A 18 1.46 20.71 -11.93
N GLN A 19 0.94 21.93 -12.14
CA GLN A 19 0.93 22.98 -11.11
C GLN A 19 0.00 22.64 -9.92
N PRO A 20 -1.27 22.24 -10.13
CA PRO A 20 -2.11 21.77 -9.02
C PRO A 20 -1.52 20.57 -8.28
N PHE A 21 -0.92 19.60 -8.97
CA PHE A 21 -0.28 18.46 -8.32
C PHE A 21 0.93 18.88 -7.49
N GLN A 22 1.77 19.78 -8.02
CA GLN A 22 2.90 20.35 -7.27
C GLN A 22 2.44 21.08 -6.00
N ARG A 23 1.30 21.79 -6.06
CA ARG A 23 0.71 22.44 -4.89
C ARG A 23 0.18 21.43 -3.89
N LEU A 24 -0.50 20.37 -4.32
CA LEU A 24 -0.93 19.28 -3.42
C LEU A 24 0.26 18.67 -2.70
N TYR A 25 1.31 18.31 -3.45
CA TYR A 25 2.55 17.78 -2.89
C TYR A 25 3.16 18.75 -1.87
N THR A 26 3.25 20.04 -2.23
CA THR A 26 3.82 21.07 -1.35
C THR A 26 2.98 21.26 -0.09
N PHE A 27 1.65 21.24 -0.21
CA PHE A 27 0.71 21.35 0.91
C PHE A 27 0.91 20.18 1.88
N LEU A 28 0.86 18.94 1.39
CA LEU A 28 1.04 17.75 2.22
C LEU A 28 2.38 17.78 2.98
N ASN A 29 3.45 18.28 2.36
CA ASN A 29 4.76 18.37 3.00
C ASN A 29 4.88 19.50 4.05
N HIS A 30 4.04 20.54 4.00
CA HIS A 30 4.02 21.63 4.98
C HIS A 30 3.01 21.41 6.11
N HIS A 31 2.00 20.56 5.88
CA HIS A 31 0.90 20.30 6.83
C HIS A 31 0.93 18.88 7.41
N ASP A 32 2.12 18.30 7.56
CA ASP A 32 2.35 16.97 8.17
C ASP A 32 1.54 15.84 7.52
N GLY A 33 1.32 15.92 6.21
CA GLY A 33 0.54 14.93 5.45
C GLY A 33 -0.97 15.08 5.55
N ARG A 34 -1.48 16.16 6.16
CA ARG A 34 -2.94 16.42 6.16
C ARG A 34 -3.38 16.96 4.82
N PHE A 35 -4.48 16.41 4.30
CA PHE A 35 -5.11 16.89 3.08
C PHE A 35 -5.79 18.26 3.29
N PRO A 36 -5.83 19.11 2.24
CA PRO A 36 -6.42 20.44 2.34
C PRO A 36 -7.93 20.35 2.56
N HIS A 37 -8.44 21.19 3.46
CA HIS A 37 -9.89 21.38 3.63
C HIS A 37 -10.45 22.26 2.50
N ASP A 38 -11.77 22.30 2.32
CA ASP A 38 -12.44 22.87 1.14
C ASP A 38 -11.94 24.25 0.69
N ARG A 39 -11.67 25.17 1.64
CA ARG A 39 -11.12 26.50 1.31
C ARG A 39 -9.76 26.41 0.61
N ASP A 40 -8.84 25.63 1.17
CA ASP A 40 -7.48 25.50 0.65
C ASP A 40 -7.47 24.63 -0.62
N ALA A 41 -8.32 23.59 -0.67
CA ALA A 41 -8.49 22.75 -1.85
C ALA A 41 -8.93 23.58 -3.07
N ARG A 42 -9.96 24.43 -2.92
CA ARG A 42 -10.44 25.28 -4.01
C ARG A 42 -9.42 26.33 -4.43
N LYS A 43 -8.69 26.89 -3.48
CA LYS A 43 -7.71 27.96 -3.74
C LYS A 43 -6.46 27.41 -4.43
N ASP A 44 -5.90 26.34 -3.90
CA ASP A 44 -4.57 25.86 -4.31
C ASP A 44 -4.68 24.80 -5.41
N LEU A 45 -5.68 23.92 -5.35
CA LEU A 45 -5.85 22.79 -6.27
C LEU A 45 -6.94 23.01 -7.33
N LEU A 46 -7.78 24.04 -7.18
CA LEU A 46 -8.94 24.33 -8.04
C LEU A 46 -10.00 23.20 -8.06
N VAL A 47 -10.08 22.41 -6.98
CA VAL A 47 -11.07 21.34 -6.79
C VAL A 47 -11.75 21.47 -5.42
N ALA A 48 -12.95 20.92 -5.26
CA ALA A 48 -13.58 20.83 -3.94
C ALA A 48 -12.89 19.78 -3.07
N GLU A 49 -13.06 19.85 -1.75
CA GLU A 49 -12.53 18.83 -0.82
C GLU A 49 -13.03 17.42 -1.17
N THR A 50 -14.31 17.32 -1.57
CA THR A 50 -14.96 16.08 -1.99
C THR A 50 -14.36 15.49 -3.27
N ASP A 51 -13.69 16.32 -4.09
CA ASP A 51 -13.19 15.92 -5.41
C ASP A 51 -11.68 15.61 -5.37
N ILE A 52 -11.01 15.78 -4.23
CA ILE A 52 -9.56 15.54 -4.08
C ILE A 52 -9.19 14.11 -4.50
N PHE A 53 -10.00 13.12 -4.14
CA PHE A 53 -9.73 11.73 -4.51
C PHE A 53 -9.82 11.50 -6.02
N GLU A 54 -10.84 12.07 -6.67
CA GLU A 54 -10.99 11.97 -8.13
C GLU A 54 -9.86 12.70 -8.85
N PHE A 55 -9.42 13.85 -8.32
CA PHE A 55 -8.25 14.57 -8.82
C PHE A 55 -6.97 13.73 -8.74
N ILE A 56 -6.74 13.03 -7.61
CA ILE A 56 -5.61 12.09 -7.46
C ILE A 56 -5.70 10.96 -8.50
N CYS A 57 -6.87 10.36 -8.66
CA CYS A 57 -7.10 9.30 -9.65
C CYS A 57 -6.89 9.78 -11.09
N CYS A 58 -7.28 11.02 -11.40
CA CYS A 58 -7.07 11.64 -12.70
C CYS A 58 -5.58 11.80 -13.02
N ILE A 59 -4.79 12.30 -12.06
CA ILE A 59 -3.33 12.43 -12.21
C ILE A 59 -2.68 11.06 -12.42
N GLU A 60 -3.02 10.07 -11.58
CA GLU A 60 -2.49 8.71 -11.70
C GLU A 60 -2.76 8.13 -13.10
N ARG A 61 -4.02 8.21 -13.57
CA ARG A 61 -4.42 7.71 -14.89
C ARG A 61 -3.68 8.42 -16.02
N LEU A 62 -3.52 9.75 -15.93
CA LEU A 62 -2.80 10.51 -16.94
C LEU A 62 -1.32 10.12 -16.98
N LEU A 63 -0.64 10.02 -15.83
CA LEU A 63 0.76 9.62 -15.75
C LEU A 63 0.98 8.21 -16.29
N ARG A 64 0.13 7.25 -15.93
CA ARG A 64 0.16 5.89 -16.50
C ARG A 64 -0.05 5.91 -18.01
N CYS A 65 -0.97 6.74 -18.51
CA CYS A 65 -1.20 6.93 -19.94
C CYS A 65 0.05 7.44 -20.67
N ILE A 66 0.75 8.43 -20.09
CA ILE A 66 2.01 8.96 -20.63
C ILE A 66 3.07 7.84 -20.68
N VAL A 67 3.31 7.15 -19.56
CA VAL A 67 4.34 6.12 -19.44
C VAL A 67 4.07 4.94 -20.36
N LEU A 68 2.83 4.43 -20.43
CA LEU A 68 2.45 3.34 -21.31
C LEU A 68 2.64 3.70 -22.78
N ALA A 69 2.26 4.91 -23.19
CA ALA A 69 2.38 5.34 -24.57
C ALA A 69 3.84 5.50 -25.03
N VAL A 70 4.79 5.72 -24.09
CA VAL A 70 6.22 5.91 -24.39
C VAL A 70 6.89 4.64 -24.89
N VAL A 71 6.48 3.48 -24.37
CA VAL A 71 7.10 2.18 -24.67
C VAL A 71 7.11 1.88 -26.17
N ASP A 72 6.05 2.29 -26.88
CA ASP A 72 5.88 2.03 -28.31
C ASP A 72 6.20 3.24 -29.20
N LEU A 73 6.65 4.37 -28.64
CA LEU A 73 6.87 5.61 -29.42
C LEU A 73 7.84 5.40 -30.60
N ASP A 74 8.88 4.59 -30.41
CA ASP A 74 9.90 4.34 -31.42
C ASP A 74 9.40 3.46 -32.58
N GLN A 75 8.35 2.65 -32.33
CA GLN A 75 7.72 1.79 -33.33
C GLN A 75 6.74 2.55 -34.23
N HIS A 76 6.37 3.78 -33.85
CA HIS A 76 5.44 4.62 -34.59
C HIS A 76 6.16 5.83 -35.19
N PRO A 77 6.17 6.00 -36.54
CA PRO A 77 6.82 7.15 -37.17
C PRO A 77 6.11 8.47 -36.81
N GLN A 78 6.79 9.60 -37.03
CA GLN A 78 6.17 10.91 -36.85
C GLN A 78 4.93 11.04 -37.74
N ILE A 79 3.85 11.56 -37.15
CA ILE A 79 2.58 11.74 -37.85
C ILE A 79 2.71 12.93 -38.78
N HIS A 80 2.61 12.67 -40.08
CA HIS A 80 2.45 13.68 -41.11
C HIS A 80 1.03 13.58 -41.65
N LEU A 81 0.17 14.51 -41.21
CA LEU A 81 -1.18 14.61 -41.76
C LEU A 81 -1.08 15.29 -43.14
N LYS A 82 -1.78 14.72 -44.11
CA LYS A 82 -2.00 15.34 -45.43
C LYS A 82 -3.44 15.78 -45.49
N TYR A 83 -3.67 17.01 -45.92
CA TYR A 83 -5.00 17.57 -46.10
C TYR A 83 -5.33 17.60 -47.59
N GLU A 84 -6.62 17.58 -47.93
CA GLU A 84 -7.04 17.80 -49.31
C GLU A 84 -6.76 19.25 -49.74
N ASP A 85 -6.38 19.46 -51.00
CA ASP A 85 -6.08 20.77 -51.59
C ASP A 85 -7.15 21.83 -51.31
N PHE A 86 -8.41 21.42 -51.23
CA PHE A 86 -9.51 22.32 -50.88
C PHE A 86 -9.35 22.92 -49.47
N ILE A 87 -8.99 22.11 -48.47
CA ILE A 87 -8.78 22.56 -47.09
C ILE A 87 -7.58 23.48 -47.02
N GLU A 88 -6.49 23.16 -47.72
CA GLU A 88 -5.32 24.03 -47.78
C GLU A 88 -5.66 25.40 -48.38
N ARG A 89 -6.35 25.43 -49.52
CA ARG A 89 -6.80 26.67 -50.18
C ARG A 89 -7.81 27.46 -49.35
N PHE A 90 -8.72 26.77 -48.66
CA PHE A 90 -9.68 27.40 -47.76
C PHE A 90 -8.95 28.11 -46.60
N MET A 91 -7.98 27.46 -45.98
CA MET A 91 -7.17 28.06 -44.91
C MET A 91 -6.33 29.24 -45.41
N ASP A 92 -5.82 29.18 -46.64
CA ASP A 92 -5.12 30.30 -47.29
C ASP A 92 -6.03 31.49 -47.53
N TYR A 93 -7.23 31.23 -48.03
CA TYR A 93 -8.26 32.26 -48.20
C TYR A 93 -8.62 32.92 -46.87
N VAL A 94 -8.87 32.14 -45.81
CA VAL A 94 -9.16 32.66 -44.46
C VAL A 94 -8.03 33.52 -43.93
N ASN A 95 -6.78 33.09 -44.11
CA ASN A 95 -5.59 33.82 -43.66
C ASN A 95 -5.30 35.11 -44.44
N LEU A 96 -5.73 35.19 -45.70
CA LEU A 96 -5.61 36.40 -46.52
C LEU A 96 -6.64 37.47 -46.11
N HIS A 97 -7.82 37.06 -45.62
CA HIS A 97 -8.95 37.95 -45.35
C HIS A 97 -9.20 38.24 -43.86
N ARG A 98 -8.46 37.59 -42.96
CA ARG A 98 -8.49 37.89 -41.52
C ARG A 98 -7.26 38.66 -41.09
N SER A 99 -7.46 39.62 -40.19
CA SER A 99 -6.39 40.38 -39.54
C SER A 99 -5.52 39.53 -38.61
N THR A 100 -6.04 38.39 -38.13
CA THR A 100 -5.29 37.38 -37.37
C THR A 100 -5.05 36.12 -38.21
N LYS A 101 -3.78 35.78 -38.43
CA LYS A 101 -3.39 34.53 -39.09
C LYS A 101 -3.79 33.33 -38.22
N VAL A 102 -4.59 32.43 -38.76
CA VAL A 102 -4.93 31.13 -38.19
C VAL A 102 -3.78 30.16 -38.44
N ASN A 103 -3.19 29.63 -37.37
CA ASN A 103 -2.16 28.60 -37.45
C ASN A 103 -2.74 27.32 -38.08
N ARG A 104 -2.04 26.74 -39.06
CA ARG A 104 -2.48 25.54 -39.78
C ARG A 104 -2.24 24.25 -39.00
N VAL A 105 -1.47 24.30 -37.91
CA VAL A 105 -1.11 23.10 -37.14
C VAL A 105 -2.31 22.65 -36.30
N THR A 106 -2.83 21.47 -36.60
CA THR A 106 -3.91 20.86 -35.84
C THR A 106 -3.43 20.37 -34.47
N LEU A 107 -4.37 20.13 -33.56
CA LEU A 107 -4.07 19.53 -32.26
C LEU A 107 -3.34 18.20 -32.38
N ALA A 108 -3.70 17.37 -33.37
CA ALA A 108 -3.05 16.09 -33.61
C ALA A 108 -1.59 16.26 -34.06
N GLU A 109 -1.28 17.25 -34.90
CA GLU A 109 0.10 17.56 -35.31
C GLU A 109 0.91 18.17 -34.17
N MET A 110 0.29 19.02 -33.34
CA MET A 110 0.96 19.53 -32.13
C MET A 110 1.28 18.38 -31.16
N ALA A 111 0.32 17.47 -30.94
CA ALA A 111 0.51 16.31 -30.07
C ALA A 111 1.61 15.38 -30.61
N GLY A 112 1.57 15.06 -31.90
CA GLY A 112 2.54 14.17 -32.54
C GLY A 112 3.99 14.66 -32.54
N LYS A 113 4.22 15.97 -32.30
CA LYS A 113 5.55 16.60 -32.24
C LYS A 113 6.20 16.57 -30.85
N HIS A 114 5.48 16.15 -29.80
CA HIS A 114 6.05 16.11 -28.46
C HIS A 114 7.20 15.09 -28.39
N LYS A 115 8.30 15.48 -27.73
CA LYS A 115 9.45 14.61 -27.48
C LYS A 115 9.06 13.48 -26.54
N SER A 116 9.73 12.34 -26.63
CA SER A 116 9.55 11.25 -25.65
C SER A 116 9.96 11.73 -24.25
N ILE A 117 9.25 11.26 -23.22
CA ILE A 117 9.65 11.51 -21.84
C ILE A 117 10.76 10.57 -21.38
N ASN A 118 11.47 10.96 -20.33
CA ASN A 118 12.26 10.03 -19.55
C ASN A 118 11.31 9.06 -18.81
N TYR A 119 11.33 7.79 -19.24
CA TYR A 119 10.50 6.73 -18.69
C TYR A 119 10.63 6.60 -17.16
N HIS A 120 11.86 6.61 -16.64
CA HIS A 120 12.11 6.49 -15.19
C HIS A 120 11.58 7.69 -14.40
N LEU A 121 11.64 8.88 -14.97
CA LEU A 121 11.05 10.07 -14.35
C LEU A 121 9.52 9.98 -14.32
N GLY A 122 8.89 9.44 -15.37
CA GLY A 122 7.45 9.16 -15.40
C GLY A 122 7.03 8.17 -14.31
N ILE A 123 7.73 7.02 -14.21
CA ILE A 123 7.52 6.01 -13.16
C ILE A 123 7.70 6.62 -11.76
N HIS A 124 8.71 7.46 -11.57
CA HIS A 124 8.95 8.14 -10.29
C HIS A 124 7.79 9.07 -9.87
N HIS A 125 7.15 9.76 -10.83
CA HIS A 125 5.93 10.53 -10.55
C HIS A 125 4.73 9.63 -10.25
N ILE A 126 4.63 8.45 -10.89
CA ILE A 126 3.61 7.43 -10.57
C ILE A 126 3.78 6.95 -9.12
N HIS A 127 5.01 6.63 -8.69
CA HIS A 127 5.27 6.25 -7.30
C HIS A 127 4.80 7.31 -6.30
N LEU A 128 5.02 8.59 -6.60
CA LEU A 128 4.56 9.70 -5.76
C LEU A 128 3.03 9.75 -5.67
N ILE A 129 2.32 9.75 -6.80
CA ILE A 129 0.85 9.86 -6.78
C ILE A 129 0.20 8.62 -6.17
N VAL A 130 0.73 7.42 -6.41
CA VAL A 130 0.22 6.18 -5.79
C VAL A 130 0.45 6.21 -4.27
N SER A 131 1.59 6.74 -3.81
CA SER A 131 1.84 6.94 -2.38
C SER A 131 0.83 7.92 -1.76
N ILE A 132 0.55 9.05 -2.41
CA ILE A 132 -0.46 10.03 -1.96
C ILE A 132 -1.87 9.43 -1.99
N LYS A 133 -2.18 8.59 -2.99
CA LYS A 133 -3.45 7.89 -3.09
C LYS A 133 -3.66 6.90 -1.95
N LEU A 134 -2.64 6.09 -1.65
CA LEU A 134 -2.65 5.18 -0.49
C LEU A 134 -2.81 5.96 0.80
N GLN A 135 -2.08 7.07 0.94
CA GLN A 135 -2.19 7.97 2.09
C GLN A 135 -3.63 8.48 2.29
N TYR A 136 -4.29 8.90 1.22
CA TYR A 136 -5.69 9.34 1.26
C TYR A 136 -6.63 8.20 1.66
N LEU A 137 -6.55 7.06 0.97
CA LEU A 137 -7.45 5.93 1.19
C LEU A 137 -7.29 5.30 2.58
N CYS A 138 -6.06 5.28 3.11
CA CYS A 138 -5.73 4.71 4.41
C CYS A 138 -5.80 5.74 5.55
N SER A 139 -6.09 7.01 5.23
CA SER A 139 -6.08 8.12 6.19
C SER A 139 -4.77 8.24 6.99
N ILE A 140 -3.65 7.94 6.33
CA ILE A 140 -2.31 7.99 6.95
C ILE A 140 -1.78 9.43 6.91
N GLN A 141 -1.14 9.88 7.98
CA GLN A 141 -0.48 11.19 8.02
C GLN A 141 1.02 11.02 7.80
N MET A 142 1.46 11.36 6.59
CA MET A 142 2.86 11.25 6.21
C MET A 142 3.22 12.38 5.23
N THR A 143 4.45 12.89 5.35
CA THR A 143 4.98 13.85 4.36
C THR A 143 5.49 13.08 3.14
N PRO A 144 4.94 13.27 1.93
CA PRO A 144 5.30 12.44 0.78
C PRO A 144 6.80 12.45 0.47
N LYS A 145 7.49 13.58 0.70
CA LYS A 145 8.93 13.70 0.48
C LYS A 145 9.76 12.72 1.33
N SER A 146 9.23 12.27 2.46
CA SER A 146 9.95 11.41 3.41
C SER A 146 10.19 9.99 2.89
N LEU A 147 9.45 9.57 1.86
CA LEU A 147 9.60 8.28 1.19
C LEU A 147 10.65 8.29 0.07
N PHE A 148 11.26 9.44 -0.21
CA PHE A 148 12.20 9.59 -1.32
C PHE A 148 13.53 10.12 -0.81
N ASP A 149 14.60 9.70 -1.48
CA ASP A 149 15.93 10.17 -1.21
C ASP A 149 16.10 11.62 -1.72
N PRO A 150 17.19 12.33 -1.35
CA PRO A 150 17.39 13.71 -1.80
C PRO A 150 17.44 13.89 -3.32
N ILE A 151 17.88 12.88 -4.09
CA ILE A 151 17.91 12.96 -5.55
C ILE A 151 16.50 12.80 -6.11
N GLY A 152 15.76 11.76 -5.68
CA GLY A 152 14.37 11.56 -6.06
C GLY A 152 13.48 12.74 -5.68
N HIS A 153 13.69 13.34 -4.51
CA HIS A 153 12.97 14.54 -4.09
C HIS A 153 13.18 15.72 -5.07
N ARG A 154 14.43 15.99 -5.45
CA ARG A 154 14.74 17.09 -6.39
C ARG A 154 14.26 16.82 -7.81
N ALA A 155 14.01 15.57 -8.16
CA ALA A 155 13.52 15.20 -9.49
C ALA A 155 12.01 15.44 -9.66
N PHE A 156 11.25 15.64 -8.59
CA PHE A 156 9.81 15.88 -8.72
C PHE A 156 9.53 17.21 -9.42
N PHE A 157 8.58 17.16 -10.36
CA PHE A 157 8.12 18.28 -11.17
C PHE A 157 9.19 18.89 -12.10
N GLU A 158 10.37 18.28 -12.22
CA GLU A 158 11.29 18.56 -13.31
C GLU A 158 10.63 18.26 -14.67
N PRO A 159 10.98 18.99 -15.74
CA PRO A 159 10.46 18.69 -17.07
C PRO A 159 10.65 17.22 -17.41
N PHE A 160 9.65 16.57 -18.00
CA PHE A 160 9.72 15.13 -18.25
C PHE A 160 10.86 14.69 -19.18
N HIS A 161 11.46 15.62 -19.93
CA HIS A 161 12.63 15.36 -20.78
C HIS A 161 13.97 15.47 -20.02
N SER A 162 13.94 15.77 -18.72
CA SER A 162 15.12 15.81 -17.87
C SER A 162 15.62 14.40 -17.54
N HIS A 163 16.92 14.28 -17.23
CA HIS A 163 17.58 13.01 -16.92
C HIS A 163 18.20 12.98 -15.52
N PRO A 164 17.41 13.14 -14.44
CA PRO A 164 17.90 12.97 -13.09
C PRO A 164 18.30 11.51 -12.84
N LEU A 165 19.38 11.30 -12.10
CA LEU A 165 19.89 9.96 -11.73
C LEU A 165 19.10 9.39 -10.55
N ILE A 166 17.82 9.08 -10.76
CA ILE A 166 16.91 8.62 -9.71
C ILE A 166 17.28 7.18 -9.29
N PRO A 167 17.63 6.93 -8.03
CA PRO A 167 17.99 5.59 -7.57
C PRO A 167 16.74 4.78 -7.21
N LEU A 168 15.97 4.34 -8.22
CA LEU A 168 14.70 3.62 -8.01
C LEU A 168 14.87 2.35 -7.13
N ALA A 169 15.90 1.53 -7.39
CA ALA A 169 16.13 0.26 -6.72
C ALA A 169 17.12 0.30 -5.52
N ARG A 170 17.98 1.32 -5.44
CA ARG A 170 19.07 1.40 -4.45
C ARG A 170 19.01 2.69 -3.65
N VAL A 171 18.08 2.73 -2.72
CA VAL A 171 17.98 3.79 -1.70
C VAL A 171 18.66 3.39 -0.41
N GLU A 172 19.03 4.37 0.41
CA GLU A 172 19.55 4.16 1.76
C GLU A 172 18.59 3.34 2.62
N THR A 173 19.13 2.52 3.53
CA THR A 173 18.36 1.62 4.40
C THR A 173 17.28 2.36 5.19
N HIS A 174 17.55 3.59 5.64
CA HIS A 174 16.59 4.36 6.41
C HIS A 174 15.36 4.78 5.59
N ILE A 175 15.52 5.08 4.29
CA ILE A 175 14.40 5.35 3.37
C ILE A 175 13.63 4.07 3.07
N ARG A 176 14.35 2.97 2.83
CA ARG A 176 13.74 1.65 2.64
C ARG A 176 12.85 1.27 3.83
N ASN A 177 13.33 1.48 5.05
CA ASN A 177 12.57 1.22 6.28
C ASN A 177 11.33 2.11 6.37
N LYS A 178 11.43 3.41 6.05
CA LYS A 178 10.26 4.31 6.01
C LYS A 178 9.20 3.85 5.01
N ARG A 179 9.62 3.42 3.83
CA ARG A 179 8.71 2.86 2.81
C ARG A 179 8.05 1.57 3.30
N GLN A 180 8.81 0.68 3.91
CA GLN A 180 8.29 -0.56 4.51
C GLN A 180 7.23 -0.24 5.58
N THR A 181 7.55 0.63 6.55
CA THR A 181 6.62 1.03 7.61
C THR A 181 5.35 1.68 7.04
N PHE A 182 5.49 2.54 6.02
CA PHE A 182 4.33 3.16 5.38
C PHE A 182 3.39 2.13 4.74
N LEU A 183 3.92 1.19 3.96
CA LEU A 183 3.11 0.14 3.34
C LEU A 183 2.50 -0.79 4.39
N GLU A 184 3.24 -1.11 5.46
CA GLU A 184 2.74 -1.86 6.60
C GLU A 184 1.60 -1.12 7.33
N GLU A 185 1.62 0.21 7.38
CA GLU A 185 0.50 1.01 7.92
C GLU A 185 -0.71 0.99 6.98
N CYS A 186 -0.50 0.96 5.66
CA CYS A 186 -1.59 0.77 4.69
C CYS A 186 -2.30 -0.58 4.87
N ILE A 187 -1.56 -1.64 5.20
CA ILE A 187 -2.13 -2.97 5.49
C ILE A 187 -3.13 -2.92 6.65
N GLN A 188 -2.96 -1.99 7.60
CA GLN A 188 -3.94 -1.78 8.67
C GLN A 188 -5.35 -1.52 8.13
N ASN A 189 -5.44 -0.73 7.07
CA ASN A 189 -6.72 -0.40 6.45
C ASN A 189 -7.23 -1.54 5.56
N VAL A 190 -6.35 -2.31 4.92
CA VAL A 190 -6.76 -3.48 4.12
C VAL A 190 -7.49 -4.50 5.00
N ALA A 191 -6.95 -4.77 6.18
CA ALA A 191 -7.49 -5.79 7.07
C ALA A 191 -8.68 -5.31 7.91
N THR A 192 -8.88 -4.01 8.14
CA THR A 192 -10.07 -3.51 8.87
C THR A 192 -11.21 -3.04 7.97
N ASN A 193 -10.96 -2.87 6.67
CA ASN A 193 -11.99 -2.47 5.72
C ASN A 193 -12.83 -3.68 5.32
N ASN A 194 -14.13 -3.62 5.64
CA ASN A 194 -15.10 -4.68 5.37
C ASN A 194 -15.50 -4.78 3.88
N ALA A 195 -15.14 -3.80 3.04
CA ALA A 195 -15.45 -3.82 1.62
C ALA A 195 -14.36 -4.59 0.85
N GLU A 196 -14.63 -5.86 0.53
CA GLU A 196 -13.68 -6.76 -0.16
C GLU A 196 -13.03 -6.15 -1.42
N ALA A 197 -13.82 -5.50 -2.28
CA ALA A 197 -13.31 -4.88 -3.50
C ALA A 197 -12.33 -3.72 -3.20
N SER A 198 -12.60 -2.94 -2.16
CA SER A 198 -11.73 -1.86 -1.71
C SER A 198 -10.44 -2.39 -1.11
N SER A 199 -10.52 -3.46 -0.30
CA SER A 199 -9.35 -4.11 0.31
C SER A 199 -8.46 -4.76 -0.76
N GLN A 200 -9.04 -5.41 -1.77
CA GLN A 200 -8.28 -5.96 -2.89
C GLN A 200 -7.58 -4.87 -3.70
N HIS A 201 -8.26 -3.77 -4.00
CA HIS A 201 -7.66 -2.65 -4.73
C HIS A 201 -6.51 -2.01 -3.93
N LEU A 202 -6.70 -1.78 -2.62
CA LEU A 202 -5.66 -1.28 -1.74
C LEU A 202 -4.43 -2.20 -1.72
N TRP A 203 -4.66 -3.51 -1.59
CA TRP A 203 -3.58 -4.49 -1.61
C TRP A 203 -2.80 -4.47 -2.93
N GLN A 204 -3.48 -4.31 -4.08
CA GLN A 204 -2.81 -4.18 -5.38
C GLN A 204 -1.89 -2.96 -5.45
N LEU A 205 -2.34 -1.80 -4.96
CA LEU A 205 -1.52 -0.59 -4.92
C LEU A 205 -0.30 -0.74 -3.98
N VAL A 206 -0.48 -1.43 -2.85
CA VAL A 206 0.62 -1.75 -1.93
C VAL A 206 1.63 -2.68 -2.58
N LEU A 207 1.17 -3.75 -3.24
CA LEU A 207 2.05 -4.68 -3.95
C LEU A 207 2.83 -3.99 -5.08
N GLU A 208 2.17 -3.14 -5.87
CA GLU A 208 2.82 -2.37 -6.94
C GLU A 208 4.02 -1.59 -6.39
N LEU A 209 3.84 -0.82 -5.30
CA LEU A 209 4.94 -0.07 -4.70
C LEU A 209 5.98 -0.98 -4.03
N ALA A 210 5.55 -2.08 -3.39
CA ALA A 210 6.46 -3.00 -2.74
C ALA A 210 7.41 -3.67 -3.74
N GLU A 211 6.91 -4.06 -4.91
CA GLU A 211 7.70 -4.65 -5.99
C GLU A 211 8.67 -3.63 -6.61
N GLU A 212 8.17 -2.45 -6.99
CA GLU A 212 8.98 -1.37 -7.58
C GLU A 212 10.07 -0.86 -6.62
N TRP A 213 9.80 -0.83 -5.32
CA TRP A 213 10.77 -0.44 -4.29
C TRP A 213 11.59 -1.59 -3.72
N GLN A 214 11.37 -2.82 -4.19
CA GLN A 214 12.06 -4.04 -3.73
C GLN A 214 12.00 -4.22 -2.21
N LEU A 215 10.79 -4.10 -1.67
CA LEU A 215 10.47 -4.24 -0.25
C LEU A 215 10.13 -5.68 0.14
N ASN A 216 10.02 -5.94 1.44
CA ASN A 216 9.71 -7.26 1.95
C ASN A 216 8.19 -7.52 1.90
N VAL A 217 7.75 -8.19 0.83
CA VAL A 217 6.34 -8.57 0.63
C VAL A 217 5.86 -9.58 1.67
N ASP A 218 6.72 -10.49 2.14
CA ASP A 218 6.37 -11.43 3.21
C ASP A 218 6.04 -10.69 4.51
N SER A 219 6.80 -9.63 4.86
CA SER A 219 6.49 -8.79 6.03
C SER A 219 5.09 -8.17 5.94
N LEU A 220 4.71 -7.64 4.77
CA LEU A 220 3.39 -7.07 4.52
C LEU A 220 2.29 -8.14 4.67
N ARG A 221 2.52 -9.33 4.09
CA ARG A 221 1.56 -10.45 4.16
C ARG A 221 1.42 -10.99 5.58
N ILE A 222 2.52 -11.13 6.31
CA ILE A 222 2.49 -11.57 7.72
C ILE A 222 1.70 -10.56 8.56
N LYS A 223 1.92 -9.26 8.36
CA LYS A 223 1.15 -8.22 9.05
C LYS A 223 -0.36 -8.33 8.76
N GLU A 224 -0.75 -8.54 7.51
CA GLU A 224 -2.15 -8.76 7.14
C GLU A 224 -2.76 -9.97 7.86
N ILE A 225 -2.03 -11.10 7.92
CA ILE A 225 -2.47 -12.32 8.61
C ILE A 225 -2.64 -12.10 10.11
N VAL A 226 -1.65 -11.48 10.77
CA VAL A 226 -1.70 -11.15 12.20
C VAL A 226 -2.94 -10.32 12.49
N MET A 227 -3.18 -9.29 11.68
CA MET A 227 -4.35 -8.45 11.80
C MET A 227 -5.67 -9.19 11.60
N PHE A 228 -5.77 -10.10 10.64
CA PHE A 228 -6.97 -10.91 10.49
C PHE A 228 -7.25 -11.70 11.77
N TYR A 229 -6.25 -12.32 12.38
CA TYR A 229 -6.46 -13.02 13.65
C TYR A 229 -6.78 -12.10 14.84
N ASP A 230 -6.18 -10.92 14.90
CA ASP A 230 -6.44 -9.91 15.95
C ASP A 230 -7.86 -9.30 15.84
N ASN A 231 -8.48 -9.37 14.66
CA ASN A 231 -9.87 -8.96 14.42
C ASN A 231 -10.85 -10.15 14.37
N GLY A 232 -10.41 -11.36 14.70
CA GLY A 232 -11.27 -12.56 14.74
C GLY A 232 -11.65 -13.13 13.37
N MET A 233 -10.99 -12.69 12.30
CA MET A 233 -11.17 -13.13 10.92
C MET A 233 -10.24 -14.29 10.55
N ASP A 234 -10.20 -15.32 11.39
CA ASP A 234 -9.30 -16.48 11.27
C ASP A 234 -9.36 -17.15 9.90
N LEU A 235 -10.55 -17.27 9.30
CA LEU A 235 -10.70 -17.91 7.98
C LEU A 235 -9.96 -17.13 6.88
N ASN A 236 -10.01 -15.80 6.93
CA ASN A 236 -9.29 -14.94 5.98
C ASN A 236 -7.78 -15.10 6.19
N ALA A 237 -7.33 -15.12 7.44
CA ALA A 237 -5.93 -15.36 7.80
C ALA A 237 -5.43 -16.71 7.25
N GLU A 238 -6.20 -17.79 7.46
CA GLU A 238 -5.89 -19.14 7.00
C GLU A 238 -5.78 -19.21 5.47
N GLN A 239 -6.67 -18.52 4.73
CA GLN A 239 -6.66 -18.49 3.27
C GLN A 239 -5.38 -17.89 2.68
N VAL A 240 -4.95 -16.74 3.20
CA VAL A 240 -3.78 -16.02 2.65
C VAL A 240 -2.44 -16.50 3.23
N SER A 241 -2.47 -17.30 4.31
CA SER A 241 -1.28 -17.83 4.97
C SER A 241 -0.37 -18.67 4.07
N SER A 242 -0.90 -19.27 3.01
CA SER A 242 -0.12 -20.07 2.06
C SER A 242 0.83 -19.23 1.19
N ALA A 243 0.57 -17.93 1.06
CA ALA A 243 1.36 -17.01 0.23
C ALA A 243 2.67 -16.53 0.90
N VAL A 244 2.90 -16.84 2.18
CA VAL A 244 4.10 -16.43 2.92
C VAL A 244 5.22 -17.45 2.73
N SER A 245 6.37 -16.97 2.25
CA SER A 245 7.57 -17.81 2.07
C SER A 245 8.32 -18.00 3.39
N ASP A 246 8.51 -16.94 4.18
CA ASP A 246 9.14 -16.99 5.50
C ASP A 246 8.20 -17.58 6.57
N ARG A 247 8.11 -18.91 6.57
CA ARG A 247 7.29 -19.69 7.52
C ARG A 247 7.72 -19.48 8.97
N LYS A 248 9.02 -19.24 9.20
CA LYS A 248 9.60 -19.05 10.54
C LYS A 248 9.14 -17.71 11.11
N GLN A 249 9.27 -16.63 10.34
CA GLN A 249 8.81 -15.31 10.77
C GLN A 249 7.29 -15.29 11.00
N LEU A 250 6.51 -15.91 10.11
CA LEU A 250 5.05 -16.03 10.30
C LEU A 250 4.71 -16.68 11.65
N ALA A 251 5.37 -17.78 12.01
CA ALA A 251 5.13 -18.44 13.27
C ALA A 251 5.47 -17.56 14.49
N PHE A 252 6.52 -16.74 14.38
CA PHE A 252 6.92 -15.83 15.45
C PHE A 252 5.93 -14.70 15.66
N GLU A 253 5.43 -14.11 14.57
CA GLU A 253 4.46 -13.01 14.61
C GLU A 253 3.06 -13.47 15.04
N LEU A 254 2.70 -14.73 14.77
CA LEU A 254 1.44 -15.30 15.25
C LEU A 254 1.47 -15.75 16.72
N PHE A 255 2.67 -15.89 17.30
CA PHE A 255 2.80 -16.35 18.68
C PHE A 255 2.13 -15.40 19.71
N PRO A 256 2.35 -14.06 19.66
CA PRO A 256 1.58 -13.08 20.44
C PRO A 256 0.06 -13.25 20.39
N VAL A 257 -0.49 -13.57 19.22
CA VAL A 257 -1.94 -13.72 19.01
C VAL A 257 -2.50 -14.86 19.88
N VAL A 258 -1.82 -16.01 19.90
CA VAL A 258 -2.20 -17.15 20.75
C VAL A 258 -2.12 -16.78 22.22
N VAL A 259 -1.03 -16.11 22.63
CA VAL A 259 -0.85 -15.68 24.02
C VAL A 259 -2.02 -14.82 24.47
N ASN A 260 -2.43 -13.84 23.65
CA ASN A 260 -3.54 -12.96 23.96
C ASN A 260 -4.90 -13.66 23.99
N ARG A 261 -5.12 -14.67 23.14
CA ARG A 261 -6.33 -15.52 23.20
C ARG A 261 -6.39 -16.37 24.47
N ILE A 262 -5.26 -16.92 24.93
CA ILE A 262 -5.21 -17.63 26.21
C ILE A 262 -5.42 -16.64 27.38
N ARG A 263 -4.81 -15.46 27.33
CA ARG A 263 -5.03 -14.40 28.33
C ARG A 263 -6.50 -13.99 28.41
N TYR A 264 -7.20 -13.91 27.28
CA TYR A 264 -8.64 -13.64 27.24
C TYR A 264 -9.40 -14.61 28.14
N PHE A 265 -9.25 -15.92 27.94
CA PHE A 265 -9.91 -16.94 28.76
C PHE A 265 -9.57 -16.84 30.25
N LEU A 266 -8.30 -16.57 30.56
CA LEU A 266 -7.83 -16.46 31.95
C LEU A 266 -8.32 -15.18 32.65
N ASN A 267 -8.65 -14.15 31.88
CA ASN A 267 -9.24 -12.92 32.40
C ASN A 267 -10.76 -13.02 32.54
N GLU A 268 -11.43 -13.81 31.69
CA GLU A 268 -12.86 -14.13 31.85
C GLU A 268 -13.13 -14.87 33.16
N ASP A 269 -12.26 -15.83 33.53
CA ASP A 269 -12.34 -16.55 34.81
C ASP A 269 -10.98 -16.56 35.54
N PRO A 270 -10.76 -15.62 36.47
CA PRO A 270 -9.53 -15.55 37.27
C PRO A 270 -9.26 -16.80 38.12
N THR A 271 -10.27 -17.62 38.42
CA THR A 271 -10.10 -18.83 39.22
C THR A 271 -9.35 -19.92 38.44
N LEU A 272 -9.38 -19.87 37.10
CA LEU A 272 -8.67 -20.80 36.21
C LEU A 272 -7.17 -20.84 36.52
N TYR A 273 -6.53 -19.71 36.81
CA TYR A 273 -5.11 -19.68 37.18
C TYR A 273 -4.79 -20.62 38.35
N GLY A 274 -5.62 -20.59 39.39
CA GLY A 274 -5.43 -21.42 40.57
C GLY A 274 -5.71 -22.90 40.30
N ILE A 275 -6.61 -23.22 39.38
CA ILE A 275 -6.93 -24.60 38.98
C ILE A 275 -5.81 -25.16 38.09
N ILE A 276 -5.38 -24.40 37.09
CA ILE A 276 -4.30 -24.72 36.16
C ILE A 276 -2.99 -24.99 36.92
N ALA A 277 -2.63 -24.11 37.87
CA ALA A 277 -1.43 -24.28 38.68
C ALA A 277 -1.50 -25.55 39.54
N ARG A 278 -2.64 -25.80 40.21
CA ARG A 278 -2.85 -27.00 41.04
C ARG A 278 -2.83 -28.31 40.24
N LYS A 279 -3.38 -28.29 39.02
CA LYS A 279 -3.43 -29.45 38.12
C LYS A 279 -2.17 -29.60 37.26
N SER A 280 -1.20 -28.69 37.38
CA SER A 280 0.05 -28.67 36.60
C SER A 280 -0.17 -28.78 35.08
N VAL A 281 -1.22 -28.12 34.57
CA VAL A 281 -1.60 -28.16 33.14
C VAL A 281 -0.57 -27.44 32.26
N ALA A 282 0.10 -26.42 32.81
CA ALA A 282 1.18 -25.66 32.17
C ALA A 282 2.32 -25.42 33.15
N THR A 283 3.52 -25.18 32.63
CA THR A 283 4.67 -24.81 33.46
C THR A 283 4.52 -23.40 34.02
N ILE A 284 5.13 -23.17 35.20
CA ILE A 284 5.14 -21.85 35.85
C ILE A 284 5.75 -20.80 34.91
N THR A 285 6.80 -21.15 34.17
CA THR A 285 7.42 -20.27 33.16
C THR A 285 6.42 -19.80 32.11
N THR A 286 5.55 -20.68 31.61
CA THR A 286 4.51 -20.31 30.64
C THR A 286 3.46 -19.41 31.26
N LEU A 287 3.04 -19.67 32.50
CA LEU A 287 2.06 -18.83 33.20
C LEU A 287 2.61 -17.43 33.49
N ASP A 288 3.85 -17.33 33.93
CA ASP A 288 4.52 -16.05 34.19
C ASP A 288 4.71 -15.27 32.88
N TYR A 289 5.06 -15.96 31.79
CA TYR A 289 5.13 -15.36 30.45
C TYR A 289 3.78 -14.79 30.03
N ILE A 290 2.70 -15.57 30.12
CA ILE A 290 1.33 -15.15 29.76
C ILE A 290 0.88 -13.95 30.61
N LYS A 291 1.15 -13.95 31.92
CA LYS A 291 0.81 -12.84 32.82
C LYS A 291 1.60 -11.57 32.54
N GLY A 292 2.90 -11.71 32.26
CA GLY A 292 3.80 -10.59 31.99
C GLY A 292 3.72 -10.04 30.56
N PHE A 293 3.09 -10.77 29.64
CA PHE A 293 2.94 -10.36 28.25
C PHE A 293 2.07 -9.11 28.14
N ASN A 294 2.60 -8.00 27.62
CA ASN A 294 1.85 -6.74 27.47
C ASN A 294 2.01 -6.11 26.08
N ASP A 295 2.59 -6.85 25.12
CA ASP A 295 2.96 -6.30 23.82
C ASP A 295 1.75 -6.02 22.91
N SER A 296 0.57 -6.51 23.26
CA SER A 296 -0.65 -6.34 22.45
C SER A 296 -1.92 -6.42 23.30
N PRO A 297 -3.01 -5.74 22.87
CA PRO A 297 -4.26 -5.71 23.61
C PRO A 297 -4.93 -7.09 23.63
N ILE A 298 -5.75 -7.31 24.66
CA ILE A 298 -6.63 -8.49 24.75
C ILE A 298 -7.66 -8.39 23.60
N PRO A 299 -8.03 -9.51 22.95
CA PRO A 299 -9.04 -9.54 21.91
C PRO A 299 -10.33 -8.82 22.32
N SER A 300 -10.86 -7.98 21.44
CA SER A 300 -12.14 -7.25 21.62
C SER A 300 -13.35 -8.07 21.17
N PHE A 301 -13.13 -9.27 20.64
CA PHE A 301 -14.15 -10.20 20.15
C PHE A 301 -14.21 -11.45 21.03
N GLU A 302 -15.32 -12.18 20.95
CA GLU A 302 -15.47 -13.46 21.67
C GLU A 302 -14.50 -14.51 21.10
N VAL A 303 -13.59 -14.98 21.94
CA VAL A 303 -12.59 -15.97 21.54
C VAL A 303 -13.20 -17.37 21.65
N ASP A 304 -13.18 -18.10 20.54
CA ASP A 304 -13.58 -19.51 20.49
C ASP A 304 -12.38 -20.43 20.76
N PRO A 305 -12.45 -21.35 21.76
CA PRO A 305 -11.37 -22.29 22.03
C PRO A 305 -11.01 -23.21 20.86
N GLU A 306 -11.95 -23.56 19.98
CA GLU A 306 -11.64 -24.38 18.78
C GLU A 306 -10.79 -23.58 17.78
N ARG A 307 -11.16 -22.32 17.52
CA ARG A 307 -10.33 -21.39 16.73
C ARG A 307 -8.93 -21.22 17.31
N THR A 308 -8.82 -21.04 18.63
CA THR A 308 -7.53 -20.94 19.33
C THR A 308 -6.70 -22.22 19.16
N ARG A 309 -7.32 -23.39 19.22
CA ARG A 309 -6.63 -24.67 18.95
C ARG A 309 -6.08 -24.74 17.53
N ARG A 310 -6.84 -24.29 16.53
CA ARG A 310 -6.40 -24.31 15.12
C ARG A 310 -5.14 -23.48 14.91
N ILE A 311 -5.10 -22.25 15.43
CA ILE A 311 -3.90 -21.40 15.29
C ILE A 311 -2.71 -21.97 16.07
N ILE A 312 -2.90 -22.54 17.27
CA ILE A 312 -1.83 -23.22 18.02
C ILE A 312 -1.20 -24.34 17.17
N ARG A 313 -2.03 -25.22 16.60
CA ARG A 313 -1.57 -26.32 15.75
C ARG A 313 -0.89 -25.82 14.48
N PHE A 314 -1.41 -24.76 13.89
CA PHE A 314 -0.81 -24.12 12.73
C PHE A 314 0.60 -23.62 13.05
N ILE A 315 0.78 -22.83 14.12
CA ILE A 315 2.11 -22.35 14.55
C ILE A 315 3.05 -23.51 14.87
N ASN A 316 2.56 -24.56 15.54
CA ASN A 316 3.38 -25.73 15.85
C ASN A 316 3.93 -26.38 14.57
N ASN A 317 3.09 -26.55 13.54
CA ASN A 317 3.52 -27.07 12.24
C ASN A 317 4.56 -26.18 11.56
N LEU A 318 4.40 -24.85 11.61
CA LEU A 318 5.38 -23.92 11.06
C LEU A 318 6.73 -23.99 11.78
N LEU A 319 6.71 -24.03 13.11
CA LEU A 319 7.91 -24.08 13.94
C LEU A 319 8.67 -25.40 13.77
N LEU A 320 7.97 -26.53 13.63
CA LEU A 320 8.61 -27.82 13.37
C LEU A 320 9.38 -27.84 12.04
N GLN A 321 8.96 -27.05 11.06
CA GLN A 321 9.65 -26.90 9.77
C GLN A 321 10.88 -25.98 9.84
N ALA A 322 10.99 -25.12 10.87
CA ALA A 322 12.01 -24.06 10.96
C ALA A 322 13.35 -24.49 11.60
N GLY A 323 13.48 -25.72 12.09
CA GLY A 323 14.72 -26.28 12.66
C GLY A 323 14.98 -25.95 14.15
N PRO A 324 15.95 -26.65 14.82
CA PRO A 324 15.92 -26.82 16.28
C PRO A 324 16.50 -25.68 17.14
N SER A 325 17.40 -24.84 16.61
CA SER A 325 18.35 -24.09 17.47
C SER A 325 17.77 -22.87 18.19
N GLU A 326 16.67 -22.28 17.71
CA GLU A 326 16.02 -21.10 18.32
C GLU A 326 14.54 -21.33 18.70
N VAL A 327 13.99 -22.46 18.26
CA VAL A 327 12.54 -22.73 18.27
C VAL A 327 12.11 -23.52 19.51
N THR A 328 13.04 -24.16 20.20
CA THR A 328 12.77 -25.08 21.32
C THR A 328 12.05 -24.44 22.51
N ALA A 329 12.41 -23.20 22.87
CA ALA A 329 11.76 -22.50 23.99
C ALA A 329 10.30 -22.11 23.65
N LYS A 330 10.07 -21.55 22.45
CA LYS A 330 8.71 -21.20 22.00
C LYS A 330 7.83 -22.43 21.79
N LEU A 331 8.39 -23.54 21.28
CA LEU A 331 7.67 -24.82 21.18
C LEU A 331 7.20 -25.34 22.54
N LYS A 332 8.03 -25.21 23.57
CA LYS A 332 7.65 -25.62 24.93
C LYS A 332 6.46 -24.79 25.44
N ILE A 333 6.53 -23.47 25.31
CA ILE A 333 5.43 -22.57 25.71
C ILE A 333 4.17 -22.84 24.88
N LEU A 334 4.32 -23.10 23.57
CA LEU A 334 3.19 -23.40 22.68
C LEU A 334 2.48 -24.71 23.05
N ARG A 335 3.23 -25.76 23.43
CA ARG A 335 2.65 -27.02 23.92
C ARG A 335 1.89 -26.84 25.23
N ASP A 336 2.44 -26.06 26.14
CA ASP A 336 1.74 -25.69 27.38
C ASP A 336 0.44 -24.93 27.05
N MET A 337 0.47 -23.98 26.11
CA MET A 337 -0.73 -23.26 25.65
C MET A 337 -1.77 -24.17 24.98
N GLU A 338 -1.35 -25.20 24.25
CA GLU A 338 -2.25 -26.24 23.72
C GLU A 338 -2.96 -26.97 24.86
N GLY A 339 -2.20 -27.44 25.86
CA GLY A 339 -2.75 -28.10 27.04
C GLY A 339 -3.71 -27.21 27.85
N LEU A 340 -3.40 -25.91 27.97
CA LEU A 340 -4.30 -24.93 28.59
C LEU A 340 -5.61 -24.79 27.82
N ASN A 341 -5.53 -24.66 26.50
CA ASN A 341 -6.71 -24.54 25.66
C ASN A 341 -7.60 -25.80 25.75
N ASP A 342 -7.01 -26.99 25.71
CA ASP A 342 -7.73 -28.26 25.86
C ASP A 342 -8.41 -28.39 27.22
N PHE A 343 -7.72 -27.95 28.28
CA PHE A 343 -8.31 -27.90 29.62
C PHE A 343 -9.53 -26.97 29.69
N ILE A 344 -9.46 -25.79 29.06
CA ILE A 344 -10.57 -24.82 28.98
C ILE A 344 -11.75 -25.42 28.20
N VAL A 345 -11.51 -26.10 27.08
CA VAL A 345 -12.56 -26.77 26.31
C VAL A 345 -13.28 -27.81 27.15
N ASN A 346 -12.53 -28.65 27.87
CA ASN A 346 -13.10 -29.69 28.73
C ASN A 346 -13.95 -29.08 29.85
N LEU A 347 -13.48 -28.02 30.52
CA LEU A 347 -14.27 -27.33 31.56
C LEU A 347 -15.60 -26.80 31.01
N ARG A 348 -15.56 -26.07 29.89
CA ARG A 348 -16.76 -25.50 29.27
C ARG A 348 -17.75 -26.56 28.77
N SER A 349 -17.27 -27.76 28.45
CA SER A 349 -18.12 -28.90 28.08
C SER A 349 -18.80 -29.58 29.27
N MET A 350 -18.26 -29.44 30.49
CA MET A 350 -18.84 -30.01 31.71
C MET A 350 -19.89 -29.09 32.36
N GLU A 351 -19.93 -27.82 31.98
CA GLU A 351 -20.89 -26.82 32.46
C GLU A 351 -22.17 -26.71 31.60
N LYS A 352 -22.18 -27.35 30.42
CA LYS A 352 -23.36 -27.52 29.55
C LYS A 352 -24.01 -28.87 29.80
#